data_AF-A0A8T3VFR5-F1
#
_entry.id   AF-A0A8T3VFR5-F1
#
_cell.length_a   1.000
_cell.length_b   1.000
_cell.length_c   1.000
_cell.angle_alpha   90.00
_cell.angle_beta   90.00
_cell.angle_gamma   90.00
#
_symmetry.space_group_name_H-M   'P 1'
#
loop_
_entity.id
_entity.type
_entity.pdbx_description
1 polymer ?
#
loop_
_entity_poly.entity_id
_entity_poly.type
_entity_poly.pdbx_seq_one_letter_code
_entity_poly.pdbx_strand_id
1 'polypeptide(L)'
;MKFNRKHLIVLLIIIAAAVLICAASAKDVSAAKTKKVTVKIHNFKSGVMWAPKAKILKNGDAIAGYVEYNGNMQFKKGTGVTSWYVGNGYNGDIEPHHTKLIKAKFFFKNKNGNVKTKTVKGKGAHISTKLIKGYTPYKVKVWYQTK
;
A
#
# COMPACT_ATOMS: atom_id res chain seq x y z
N MET A 1 49.22 28.68 20.87
CA MET A 1 47.97 29.19 20.26
C MET A 1 46.86 29.16 21.31
N LYS A 2 46.47 30.30 21.90
CA LYS A 2 45.32 30.35 22.82
C LYS A 2 44.04 30.29 21.99
N PHE A 3 43.37 29.14 21.97
CA PHE A 3 42.07 29.03 21.31
C PHE A 3 41.07 29.97 21.99
N ASN A 4 40.57 30.96 21.24
CA ASN A 4 39.61 31.91 21.75
C ASN A 4 38.29 31.17 22.00
N ARG A 5 37.93 31.00 23.27
CA ARG A 5 36.74 30.28 23.73
C ARG A 5 35.46 30.72 23.02
N LYS A 6 35.35 31.99 22.62
CA LYS A 6 34.21 32.52 21.85
C LYS A 6 34.15 31.93 20.43
N HIS A 7 35.29 31.76 19.76
CA HIS A 7 35.36 31.19 18.41
C HIS A 7 35.06 29.68 18.44
N LEU A 8 35.48 28.97 19.49
CA LEU A 8 35.16 27.57 19.70
C LEU A 8 33.64 27.36 19.88
N ILE A 9 32.99 28.22 20.67
CA ILE A 9 31.54 28.16 20.89
C ILE A 9 30.77 28.42 19.59
N VAL A 10 31.17 29.42 18.81
CA VAL A 10 30.54 29.72 17.51
C VAL A 10 30.70 28.56 16.54
N LEU A 11 31.89 27.95 16.46
CA LEU A 11 32.14 26.78 15.63
C LEU A 11 31.26 25.59 16.04
N LEU A 12 31.10 25.33 17.34
CA LEU A 12 30.24 24.26 17.85
C LEU A 12 28.76 24.50 17.53
N ILE A 13 28.29 25.75 17.57
CA ILE A 13 26.92 26.10 17.18
C ILE A 13 26.71 25.84 15.68
N ILE A 14 27.67 26.20 14.84
CA ILE A 14 27.59 25.99 13.39
C ILE A 14 27.58 24.49 13.07
N ILE A 15 28.43 23.69 13.72
CA ILE A 15 28.45 22.23 13.55
C ILE A 15 27.12 21.60 14.00
N ALA A 16 26.58 22.01 15.16
CA ALA A 16 25.30 21.52 15.64
C ALA A 16 24.14 21.87 14.67
N ALA A 17 24.14 23.08 14.11
CA ALA A 17 23.17 23.48 13.11
C ALA A 17 23.29 22.64 11.82
N ALA A 18 24.51 22.37 11.34
CA ALA A 18 24.74 21.53 10.17
C ALA A 18 24.25 20.09 10.39
N VAL A 19 24.52 19.51 11.57
CA VAL A 19 24.03 18.16 11.92
C VAL A 19 22.50 18.11 11.97
N LEU A 20 21.84 19.14 12.51
CA LEU A 20 20.38 19.23 12.54
C LEU A 20 19.77 19.33 11.13
N ILE A 21 20.39 20.12 10.24
CA ILE A 21 19.94 20.24 8.83
C ILE A 21 20.12 18.92 8.08
N CYS A 22 21.25 18.23 8.27
CA CYS A 22 21.49 16.92 7.66
C CYS A 22 20.51 15.85 8.18
N ALA A 23 20.21 15.84 9.48
CA ALA A 23 19.26 14.90 10.07
C ALA A 23 17.80 15.14 9.63
N ALA A 24 17.42 16.40 9.41
CA ALA A 24 16.11 16.76 8.84
C ALA A 24 16.02 16.30 7.37
N SER A 25 17.08 16.53 6.60
CA SER A 25 17.16 16.13 5.19
C SER A 25 17.10 14.60 4.99
N ALA A 26 17.70 13.83 5.90
CA ALA A 26 17.69 12.37 5.85
C ALA A 26 16.29 11.74 6.10
N LYS A 27 15.43 12.40 6.88
CA LYS A 27 14.04 11.93 7.09
C LYS A 27 13.18 12.05 5.83
N ASP A 28 13.45 13.04 4.97
CA ASP A 28 12.67 13.27 3.76
C ASP A 28 13.10 12.39 2.58
N VAL A 29 14.36 11.94 2.54
CA VAL A 29 14.87 11.05 1.47
C VAL A 29 14.36 9.60 1.61
N SER A 30 14.04 9.14 2.82
CA SER A 30 13.58 7.76 3.06
C SER A 30 12.06 7.56 2.93
N ALA A 31 11.27 8.62 2.69
CA ALA A 31 9.85 8.46 2.40
C ALA A 31 9.67 8.10 0.92
N ALA A 32 9.95 6.84 0.55
CA ALA A 32 9.54 6.30 -0.75
C ALA A 32 8.09 6.73 -1.01
N LYS A 33 7.90 7.58 -2.05
CA LYS A 33 6.70 8.41 -2.25
C LYS A 33 5.47 7.51 -2.20
N THR A 34 4.76 7.53 -1.08
CA THR A 34 3.59 6.68 -0.88
C THR A 34 2.50 7.15 -1.83
N LYS A 35 2.15 6.31 -2.80
CA LYS A 35 1.08 6.54 -3.76
C LYS A 35 -0.22 5.97 -3.24
N LYS A 36 -1.33 6.42 -3.83
CA LYS A 36 -2.68 6.04 -3.44
C LYS A 36 -3.53 5.72 -4.65
N VAL A 37 -4.28 4.62 -4.60
CA VAL A 37 -5.22 4.22 -5.65
C VAL A 37 -6.50 3.66 -5.06
N THR A 38 -7.62 3.79 -5.78
CA THR A 38 -8.88 3.13 -5.41
C THR A 38 -9.14 2.02 -6.42
N VAL A 39 -9.43 0.82 -5.92
CA VAL A 39 -9.77 -0.34 -6.76
C VAL A 39 -11.14 -0.87 -6.36
N LYS A 40 -11.88 -1.39 -7.35
CA LYS A 40 -13.16 -2.07 -7.13
C LYS A 40 -12.89 -3.45 -6.54
N ILE A 41 -13.84 -3.94 -5.75
CA ILE A 41 -13.78 -5.29 -5.18
C ILE A 41 -14.64 -6.22 -6.04
N HIS A 42 -14.04 -7.32 -6.49
CA HIS A 42 -14.70 -8.31 -7.33
C HIS A 42 -14.71 -9.68 -6.65
N ASN A 43 -15.77 -10.46 -6.88
CA ASN A 43 -15.79 -11.86 -6.51
C ASN A 43 -15.08 -12.65 -7.62
N PHE A 44 -13.87 -13.13 -7.36
CA PHE A 44 -13.11 -13.94 -8.32
C PHE A 44 -13.50 -15.41 -8.12
N LYS A 45 -14.31 -15.93 -9.05
CA LYS A 45 -14.68 -17.35 -9.11
C LYS A 45 -13.59 -18.13 -9.83
N SER A 46 -13.57 -19.45 -9.64
CA SER A 46 -12.72 -20.35 -10.43
C SER A 46 -12.91 -20.08 -11.94
N GLY A 47 -11.81 -20.04 -12.69
CA GLY A 47 -11.80 -19.72 -14.12
C GLY A 47 -11.94 -18.23 -14.47
N VAL A 48 -12.17 -17.33 -13.52
CA VAL A 48 -12.25 -15.89 -13.79
C VAL A 48 -10.86 -15.27 -13.69
N MET A 49 -10.36 -14.76 -14.82
CA MET A 49 -9.13 -13.96 -14.83
C MET A 49 -9.31 -12.68 -13.99
N TRP A 50 -8.43 -12.50 -13.01
CA TRP A 50 -8.44 -11.30 -12.16
C TRP A 50 -7.78 -10.10 -12.85
N ALA A 51 -6.81 -10.34 -13.74
CA ALA A 51 -6.02 -9.32 -14.42
C ALA A 51 -6.86 -8.26 -15.17
N PRO A 52 -7.91 -8.61 -15.95
CA PRO A 52 -8.76 -7.61 -16.62
C PRO A 52 -9.53 -6.69 -15.66
N LYS A 53 -9.70 -7.11 -14.41
CA LYS A 53 -10.41 -6.34 -13.36
C LYS A 53 -9.45 -5.64 -12.41
N ALA A 54 -8.15 -5.84 -12.57
CA ALA A 54 -7.13 -5.21 -11.78
C ALA A 54 -6.86 -3.78 -12.27
N LYS A 55 -6.34 -2.95 -11.37
CA LYS A 55 -5.83 -1.63 -11.74
C LYS A 55 -4.35 -1.74 -12.08
N ILE A 56 -4.05 -1.69 -13.38
CA ILE A 56 -2.67 -1.68 -13.88
C ILE A 56 -2.02 -0.35 -13.49
N LEU A 57 -0.81 -0.45 -12.94
CA LEU A 57 0.04 0.66 -12.54
C LEU A 57 1.06 0.95 -13.65
N LYS A 58 1.67 2.15 -13.63
CA LYS A 58 2.66 2.55 -14.65
C LYS A 58 3.97 1.74 -14.60
N ASN A 59 4.22 1.00 -13.52
CA ASN A 59 5.43 0.20 -13.30
C ASN A 59 5.25 -1.29 -13.68
N GLY A 60 4.20 -1.63 -14.43
CA GLY A 60 3.93 -3.01 -14.88
C GLY A 60 3.27 -3.91 -13.84
N ASP A 61 3.15 -3.47 -12.59
CA ASP A 61 2.36 -4.17 -11.58
C ASP A 61 0.87 -3.84 -11.70
N ALA A 62 0.01 -4.68 -11.14
CA ALA A 62 -1.41 -4.42 -11.02
C ALA A 62 -1.91 -4.67 -9.60
N ILE A 63 -2.94 -3.92 -9.19
CA ILE A 63 -3.59 -4.06 -7.88
C ILE A 63 -5.03 -4.52 -8.10
N ALA A 64 -5.40 -5.65 -7.52
CA ALA A 64 -6.74 -6.24 -7.60
C ALA A 64 -7.41 -6.30 -6.23
N GLY A 65 -8.66 -5.83 -6.15
CA GLY A 65 -9.51 -6.00 -4.96
C GLY A 65 -10.39 -7.24 -5.11
N TYR A 66 -10.44 -8.08 -4.09
CA TYR A 66 -11.21 -9.32 -4.11
C TYR A 66 -12.15 -9.46 -2.91
N VAL A 67 -13.19 -10.28 -3.09
CA VAL A 67 -14.00 -10.84 -2.02
C VAL A 67 -14.14 -12.34 -2.22
N GLU A 68 -13.97 -13.09 -1.14
CA GLU A 68 -14.12 -14.55 -1.10
C GLU A 68 -15.10 -14.92 0.04
N TYR A 69 -16.19 -15.58 -0.31
CA TYR A 69 -17.28 -15.90 0.63
C TYR A 69 -17.21 -17.33 1.16
N ASN A 70 -16.69 -18.25 0.36
CA ASN A 70 -16.72 -19.69 0.59
C ASN A 70 -15.32 -20.23 0.92
N GLY A 71 -14.27 -19.47 0.62
CA GLY A 71 -12.88 -19.94 0.71
C GLY A 71 -12.55 -20.76 -0.52
N ASN A 72 -11.57 -20.30 -1.31
CA ASN A 72 -11.01 -21.05 -2.43
C ASN A 72 -9.48 -20.96 -2.41
N MET A 73 -8.84 -21.72 -3.30
CA MET A 73 -7.42 -22.13 -3.21
C MET A 73 -6.37 -21.01 -3.13
N GLN A 74 -6.73 -19.73 -3.30
CA GLN A 74 -5.76 -18.61 -3.23
C GLN A 74 -6.03 -17.60 -2.11
N PHE A 75 -7.25 -17.52 -1.57
CA PHE A 75 -7.57 -16.52 -0.53
C PHE A 75 -8.47 -17.09 0.57
N LYS A 76 -8.13 -16.75 1.83
CA LYS A 76 -9.01 -16.99 2.96
C LYS A 76 -10.33 -16.22 2.78
N LYS A 77 -11.43 -16.81 3.28
CA LYS A 77 -12.74 -16.15 3.36
C LYS A 77 -12.59 -14.74 3.96
N GLY A 78 -13.09 -13.74 3.24
CA GLY A 78 -12.82 -12.36 3.56
C GLY A 78 -12.90 -11.45 2.35
N THR A 79 -12.32 -10.27 2.49
CA THR A 79 -12.03 -9.37 1.37
C THR A 79 -10.61 -8.87 1.51
N GLY A 80 -9.97 -8.60 0.38
CA GLY A 80 -8.60 -8.13 0.41
C GLY A 80 -8.22 -7.40 -0.86
N VAL A 81 -6.98 -6.98 -0.85
CA VAL A 81 -6.28 -6.41 -1.99
C VAL A 81 -4.96 -7.15 -2.15
N THR A 82 -4.62 -7.40 -3.40
CA THR A 82 -3.39 -8.09 -3.78
C THR A 82 -2.73 -7.35 -4.93
N SER A 83 -1.40 -7.32 -4.94
CA SER A 83 -0.60 -6.79 -6.02
C SER A 83 0.17 -7.92 -6.69
N TRP A 84 0.22 -7.90 -8.01
CA TRP A 84 0.84 -8.92 -8.86
C TRP A 84 1.59 -8.21 -9.99
N TYR A 85 2.64 -8.82 -10.52
CA TYR A 85 3.23 -8.36 -11.77
C TYR A 85 2.34 -8.77 -12.95
N VAL A 86 2.20 -7.89 -13.94
CA VAL A 86 1.50 -8.17 -15.20
C VAL A 86 2.44 -7.96 -16.39
N GLY A 87 3.49 -7.14 -16.26
CA GLY A 87 4.44 -6.91 -17.34
C GLY A 87 3.75 -6.46 -18.64
N ASN A 88 4.13 -7.08 -19.76
CA ASN A 88 3.55 -6.84 -21.09
C ASN A 88 2.57 -7.96 -21.54
N GLY A 89 2.07 -8.81 -20.64
CA GLY A 89 1.19 -9.93 -21.01
C GLY A 89 0.39 -10.55 -19.86
N TYR A 90 -0.40 -11.59 -20.11
CA TYR A 90 -1.14 -12.31 -19.06
C TYR A 90 -0.33 -13.44 -18.41
N ASN A 91 0.97 -13.52 -18.69
CA ASN A 91 1.84 -14.61 -18.26
C ASN A 91 2.15 -14.48 -16.77
N GLY A 92 1.38 -15.23 -15.96
CA GLY A 92 1.82 -16.19 -14.95
C GLY A 92 2.78 -15.78 -13.83
N ASP A 93 3.48 -14.66 -13.92
CA ASP A 93 4.36 -14.16 -12.89
C ASP A 93 3.53 -13.51 -11.80
N ILE A 94 3.77 -13.98 -10.59
CA ILE A 94 2.85 -13.86 -9.47
C ILE A 94 3.42 -13.02 -8.32
N GLU A 95 4.63 -12.47 -8.43
CA GLU A 95 5.12 -11.53 -7.42
C GLU A 95 5.21 -10.11 -7.96
N PRO A 96 4.75 -9.09 -7.21
CA PRO A 96 4.90 -7.70 -7.64
C PRO A 96 6.38 -7.29 -7.54
N HIS A 97 6.95 -6.87 -8.65
CA HIS A 97 8.37 -6.50 -8.72
C HIS A 97 8.63 -5.13 -8.12
N HIS A 98 7.71 -4.19 -8.34
CA HIS A 98 7.96 -2.77 -8.09
C HIS A 98 6.99 -2.17 -7.08
N THR A 99 6.09 -2.96 -6.47
CA THR A 99 4.99 -2.44 -5.64
C THR A 99 4.96 -3.11 -4.28
N LYS A 100 4.95 -2.29 -3.22
CA LYS A 100 4.74 -2.74 -1.84
C LYS A 100 3.50 -2.09 -1.27
N LEU A 101 2.50 -2.89 -0.88
CA LEU A 101 1.33 -2.39 -0.18
C LEU A 101 1.72 -1.98 1.25
N ILE A 102 1.15 -0.87 1.72
CA ILE A 102 1.42 -0.27 3.05
C ILE A 102 0.16 -0.25 3.91
N LYS A 103 -0.97 0.04 3.29
CA LYS A 103 -2.25 0.22 3.98
C LYS A 103 -3.40 0.02 3.00
N ALA A 104 -4.50 -0.55 3.48
CA ALA A 104 -5.75 -0.66 2.75
C ALA A 104 -6.93 -0.19 3.62
N LYS A 105 -7.81 0.64 3.06
CA LYS A 105 -9.10 1.02 3.68
C LYS A 105 -10.22 0.42 2.86
N PHE A 106 -10.84 -0.61 3.39
CA PHE A 106 -11.96 -1.36 2.80
C PHE A 106 -13.27 -0.64 3.09
N PHE A 107 -14.15 -0.55 2.09
CA PHE A 107 -15.48 0.03 2.20
C PHE A 107 -16.53 -1.04 1.98
N PHE A 108 -17.48 -1.12 2.91
CA PHE A 108 -18.57 -2.07 2.91
C PHE A 108 -19.90 -1.31 2.90
N LYS A 109 -20.84 -1.69 2.03
CA LYS A 109 -22.16 -1.06 1.91
C LYS A 109 -23.24 -2.10 2.24
N ASN A 110 -24.24 -1.74 3.05
CA ASN A 110 -25.41 -2.60 3.27
C ASN A 110 -26.54 -2.27 2.27
N LYS A 111 -27.65 -3.02 2.34
CA LYS A 111 -28.82 -2.81 1.47
C LYS A 111 -29.45 -1.42 1.63
N ASN A 112 -29.39 -0.85 2.83
CA ASN A 112 -29.93 0.48 3.16
C ASN A 112 -29.00 1.62 2.73
N GLY A 113 -27.85 1.31 2.12
CA GLY A 113 -26.88 2.31 1.67
C GLY A 113 -25.86 2.76 2.72
N ASN A 114 -25.98 2.31 3.98
CA ASN A 114 -25.03 2.63 5.04
C ASN A 114 -23.65 2.06 4.74
N VAL A 115 -22.61 2.86 4.98
CA VAL A 115 -21.22 2.49 4.70
C VAL A 115 -20.45 2.27 6.00
N LYS A 116 -19.78 1.12 6.10
CA LYS A 116 -18.75 0.84 7.12
C LYS A 116 -17.38 0.75 6.48
N THR A 117 -16.34 1.07 7.25
CA THR A 117 -14.96 0.96 6.76
C THR A 117 -14.07 0.21 7.73
N LYS A 118 -13.09 -0.52 7.20
CA LYS A 118 -12.00 -1.13 7.98
C LYS A 118 -10.67 -0.74 7.37
N THR A 119 -9.73 -0.30 8.20
CA THR A 119 -8.38 0.03 7.75
C THR A 119 -7.42 -1.02 8.27
N VAL A 120 -6.62 -1.59 7.39
CA VAL A 120 -5.59 -2.59 7.72
C VAL A 120 -4.25 -2.04 7.26
N LYS A 121 -3.26 -2.03 8.15
CA LYS A 121 -1.86 -1.77 7.82
C LYS A 121 -1.19 -3.11 7.54
N GLY A 122 -0.35 -3.16 6.52
CA GLY A 122 0.37 -4.37 6.14
C GLY A 122 1.51 -4.00 5.23
N LYS A 123 2.61 -4.77 5.28
CA LYS A 123 3.78 -4.57 4.42
C LYS A 123 3.94 -5.83 3.58
N GLY A 124 3.61 -5.78 2.29
CA GLY A 124 3.72 -6.94 1.41
C GLY A 124 2.92 -6.79 0.13
N ALA A 125 2.70 -7.92 -0.56
CA ALA A 125 1.89 -8.00 -1.78
C ALA A 125 0.39 -8.13 -1.49
N HIS A 126 0.00 -8.48 -0.25
CA HIS A 126 -1.36 -8.84 0.10
C HIS A 126 -1.80 -8.21 1.42
N ILE A 127 -3.02 -7.66 1.46
CA ILE A 127 -3.68 -7.15 2.66
C ILE A 127 -5.14 -7.57 2.63
N SER A 128 -5.62 -8.21 3.70
CA SER A 128 -7.00 -8.69 3.78
C SER A 128 -7.67 -8.41 5.13
N THR A 129 -8.99 -8.52 5.16
CA THR A 129 -9.81 -8.37 6.36
C THR A 129 -11.05 -9.26 6.32
N LYS A 130 -11.62 -9.55 7.49
CA LYS A 130 -12.86 -10.30 7.61
C LYS A 130 -14.06 -9.48 7.13
N LEU A 131 -15.02 -10.16 6.51
CA LEU A 131 -16.33 -9.61 6.14
C LEU A 131 -17.06 -9.03 7.36
N ILE A 132 -17.99 -8.11 7.09
CA ILE A 132 -18.89 -7.55 8.10
C ILE A 132 -20.28 -8.13 7.82
N LYS A 133 -20.89 -8.81 8.79
CA LYS A 133 -22.23 -9.40 8.65
C LYS A 133 -23.23 -8.30 8.22
N GLY A 134 -24.00 -8.57 7.18
CA GLY A 134 -24.98 -7.64 6.62
C GLY A 134 -24.41 -6.54 5.70
N TYR A 135 -23.11 -6.56 5.39
CA TYR A 135 -22.50 -5.59 4.48
C TYR A 135 -21.69 -6.27 3.38
N THR A 136 -21.73 -5.68 2.18
CA THR A 136 -20.99 -6.15 1.00
C THR A 136 -19.78 -5.24 0.76
N PRO A 137 -18.55 -5.78 0.68
CA PRO A 137 -17.39 -5.00 0.27
C PRO A 137 -17.50 -4.61 -1.20
N TYR A 138 -17.21 -3.36 -1.55
CA TYR A 138 -17.38 -2.88 -2.94
C TYR A 138 -16.19 -2.09 -3.50
N LYS A 139 -15.39 -1.46 -2.64
CA LYS A 139 -14.14 -0.80 -3.05
C LYS A 139 -13.12 -0.78 -1.93
N VAL A 140 -11.86 -0.62 -2.29
CA VAL A 140 -10.75 -0.45 -1.35
C VAL A 140 -9.83 0.67 -1.82
N LYS A 141 -9.46 1.54 -0.88
CA LYS A 141 -8.44 2.57 -1.08
C LYS A 141 -7.11 2.04 -0.57
N VAL A 142 -6.10 2.03 -1.43
CA VAL A 142 -4.83 1.34 -1.22
C VAL A 142 -3.72 2.37 -1.22
N TRP A 143 -2.82 2.28 -0.26
CA TRP A 143 -1.57 3.03 -0.21
C TRP A 143 -0.43 2.07 -0.48
N TYR A 144 0.44 2.42 -1.42
CA TYR A 144 1.56 1.60 -1.85
C TYR A 144 2.80 2.44 -2.09
N GLN A 145 3.96 1.81 -2.00
CA GLN A 145 5.24 2.39 -2.39
C GLN A 145 5.71 1.72 -3.68
N THR A 146 6.31 2.52 -4.55
CA THR A 146 7.11 2.00 -5.66
C THR A 146 8.53 1.74 -5.13
N LYS A 147 9.05 0.55 -5.36
CA LYS A 147 10.46 0.21 -5.09
C LYS A 147 11.35 0.71 -6.20
#